data_AF-A0A937UM76-F1
#
_entry.id   AF-A0A937UM76-F1
#
_cell.length_a   1.000
_cell.length_b   1.000
_cell.length_c   1.000
_cell.angle_alpha   90.00
_cell.angle_beta   90.00
_cell.angle_gamma   90.00
#
_symmetry.space_group_name_H-M   'P 1'
#
loop_
_entity.id
_entity.type
_entity.pdbx_description
1 polymer ?
#
loop_
_entity_poly.entity_id
_entity_poly.type
_entity_poly.pdbx_seq_one_letter_code
_entity_poly.pdbx_strand_id
1 'polypeptide(L)'
;WTYSTPMQIGQFPAAALLYRKGFVRAGEPAVVEQRSLQNLWERKTPLLSEEPGWDPNRDQGNIPMTSSIKTVLDPLAYLVGPVRVVYGGDPAKSAAVDLAKYIDRERKVVRSITGEVETDYGRGVYRVNAPKAQAVAGFLGAAGPQRLADVEITCRNRYATIVVVPLDDQPIRESRKVLVQVGTLARPTGWTVRPARVRHEGKQTDAHYILSTGKAPWQVEKADATVTVANPRLAKATLLDMNGMPTATRVALKAKEGRVSVTLPPNTLYLVLTAAE
;
A
#
# COMPACT_ATOMS: atom_id res chain seq x y z
N TRP A 1 -11.61 -8.24 -15.07
CA TRP A 1 -11.34 -8.09 -13.63
C TRP A 1 -9.84 -7.87 -13.45
N THR A 2 -9.45 -6.73 -12.89
CA THR A 2 -8.04 -6.29 -12.73
C THR A 2 -7.28 -7.06 -11.64
N TYR A 3 -7.94 -7.99 -10.95
CA TYR A 3 -7.45 -8.63 -9.73
C TYR A 3 -6.91 -10.07 -9.89
N SER A 4 -6.57 -10.47 -11.11
CA SER A 4 -6.26 -11.86 -11.45
C SER A 4 -4.77 -12.14 -11.65
N THR A 5 -3.89 -11.58 -10.79
CA THR A 5 -2.45 -11.92 -10.81
C THR A 5 -2.06 -12.70 -9.55
N PRO A 6 -1.11 -13.65 -9.63
CA PRO A 6 -0.67 -14.41 -8.46
C PRO A 6 -0.21 -13.51 -7.31
N MET A 7 0.47 -12.41 -7.63
CA MET A 7 1.00 -11.52 -6.61
C MET A 7 -0.07 -10.73 -5.89
N GLN A 8 -1.19 -10.42 -6.53
CA GLN A 8 -2.26 -9.71 -5.84
C GLN A 8 -2.96 -10.61 -4.81
N ILE A 9 -3.32 -11.84 -5.20
CA ILE A 9 -3.95 -12.81 -4.28
C ILE A 9 -2.97 -13.21 -3.17
N GLY A 10 -1.68 -13.38 -3.52
CA GLY A 10 -0.62 -13.67 -2.55
C GLY A 10 -0.40 -12.57 -1.51
N GLN A 11 -1.00 -11.37 -1.67
CA GLN A 11 -0.95 -10.34 -0.64
C GLN A 11 -2.12 -10.38 0.36
N PHE A 12 -3.11 -11.27 0.16
CA PHE A 12 -4.31 -11.26 0.98
C PHE A 12 -4.11 -11.70 2.44
N PRO A 13 -3.25 -12.67 2.80
CA PRO A 13 -3.15 -13.13 4.20
C PRO A 13 -2.88 -12.01 5.20
N ALA A 14 -1.83 -11.21 5.00
CA ALA A 14 -1.52 -10.10 5.90
C ALA A 14 -2.56 -8.98 5.80
N ALA A 15 -3.01 -8.63 4.59
CA ALA A 15 -4.05 -7.60 4.39
C ALA A 15 -5.38 -7.96 5.08
N ALA A 16 -5.75 -9.25 5.07
CA ALA A 16 -6.94 -9.76 5.75
C ALA A 16 -6.79 -9.67 7.28
N LEU A 17 -5.61 -9.93 7.83
CA LEU A 17 -5.34 -9.72 9.26
C LEU A 17 -5.46 -8.23 9.62
N LEU A 18 -4.84 -7.35 8.85
CA LEU A 18 -4.94 -5.89 9.03
C LEU A 18 -6.40 -5.44 9.13
N TYR A 19 -7.21 -5.83 8.16
CA TYR A 19 -8.62 -5.44 8.07
C TYR A 19 -9.49 -6.11 9.15
N ARG A 20 -9.47 -7.45 9.24
CA ARG A 20 -10.39 -8.21 10.09
C ARG A 20 -10.09 -8.08 11.58
N LYS A 21 -8.84 -7.82 11.95
CA LYS A 21 -8.41 -7.67 13.35
C LYS A 21 -8.19 -6.22 13.75
N GLY A 22 -8.35 -5.25 12.84
CA GLY A 22 -8.13 -3.84 13.13
C GLY A 22 -6.71 -3.53 13.56
N PHE A 23 -5.69 -4.16 12.94
CA PHE A 23 -4.28 -3.90 13.29
C PHE A 23 -3.82 -2.49 12.90
N VAL A 24 -4.58 -1.83 12.03
CA VAL A 24 -4.52 -0.38 11.78
C VAL A 24 -5.84 0.20 12.28
N ARG A 25 -5.75 1.22 13.13
CA ARG A 25 -6.90 1.88 13.74
C ARG A 25 -7.72 2.61 12.68
N ALA A 26 -9.04 2.45 12.74
CA ALA A 26 -9.96 3.29 11.97
C ALA A 26 -9.90 4.73 12.49
N GLY A 27 -9.71 5.69 11.59
CA GLY A 27 -9.75 7.12 11.93
C GLY A 27 -11.17 7.67 11.99
N GLU A 28 -11.34 8.78 12.71
CA GLU A 28 -12.54 9.62 12.57
C GLU A 28 -12.61 10.22 11.15
N PRO A 29 -13.80 10.52 10.62
CA PRO A 29 -13.93 11.09 9.28
C PRO A 29 -13.12 12.38 9.11
N ALA A 30 -12.30 12.41 8.07
CA ALA A 30 -11.61 13.63 7.65
C ALA A 30 -12.59 14.62 7.01
N VAL A 31 -13.64 14.11 6.37
CA VAL A 31 -14.72 14.90 5.76
C VAL A 31 -16.07 14.21 6.00
N VAL A 32 -17.06 15.00 6.40
CA VAL A 32 -18.47 14.62 6.41
C VAL A 32 -19.21 15.66 5.56
N GLU A 33 -19.60 15.27 4.35
CA GLU A 33 -20.43 16.11 3.48
C GLU A 33 -21.90 15.79 3.73
N GLN A 34 -22.72 16.80 3.98
CA GLN A 34 -24.16 16.65 4.04
C GLN A 34 -24.80 17.21 2.77
N ARG A 35 -25.67 16.42 2.14
CA ARG A 35 -26.33 16.79 0.89
C ARG A 35 -27.84 16.72 1.06
N SER A 36 -28.52 17.86 0.89
CA SER A 36 -29.98 17.88 0.84
C SER A 36 -30.50 17.15 -0.40
N LEU A 37 -31.73 16.65 -0.33
CA LEU A 37 -32.38 16.00 -1.50
C LEU A 37 -32.48 16.98 -2.68
N GLN A 38 -32.75 18.26 -2.41
CA GLN A 38 -32.77 19.30 -3.44
C GLN A 38 -31.39 19.47 -4.11
N ASN A 39 -30.30 19.50 -3.33
CA ASN A 39 -28.95 19.62 -3.89
C ASN A 39 -28.57 18.40 -4.74
N LEU A 40 -29.08 17.21 -4.41
CA LEU A 40 -28.88 16.00 -5.23
C LEU A 40 -29.70 16.09 -6.53
N TRP A 41 -30.98 16.47 -6.43
CA TRP A 41 -31.87 16.65 -7.58
C TRP A 41 -31.34 17.68 -8.57
N GLU A 42 -30.85 18.80 -8.07
CA GLU A 42 -30.23 19.88 -8.86
C GLU A 42 -28.81 19.52 -9.34
N ARG A 43 -28.27 18.36 -8.97
CA ARG A 43 -26.91 17.89 -9.31
C ARG A 43 -25.83 18.90 -8.93
N LYS A 44 -25.96 19.54 -7.75
CA LYS A 44 -24.91 20.42 -7.24
C LYS A 44 -23.60 19.65 -7.09
N THR A 45 -22.50 20.32 -7.37
CA THR A 45 -21.16 19.76 -7.24
C THR A 45 -20.89 19.35 -5.79
N PRO A 46 -20.35 18.14 -5.53
CA PRO A 46 -19.95 17.73 -4.19
C PRO A 46 -18.71 18.48 -3.68
N LEU A 47 -18.47 18.45 -2.37
CA LEU A 47 -17.28 19.06 -1.76
C LEU A 47 -15.98 18.35 -2.16
N LEU A 48 -16.07 17.04 -2.41
CA LEU A 48 -15.04 16.20 -3.01
C LEU A 48 -15.65 15.43 -4.17
N SER A 49 -15.00 15.47 -5.32
CA SER A 49 -15.34 14.64 -6.47
C SER A 49 -14.26 13.58 -6.63
N GLU A 50 -14.68 12.36 -6.93
CA GLU A 50 -13.78 11.35 -7.46
C GLU A 50 -13.44 11.72 -8.92
N GLU A 51 -12.21 11.44 -9.35
CA GLU A 51 -11.89 11.51 -10.78
C GLU A 51 -12.59 10.36 -11.50
N PRO A 52 -13.15 10.58 -12.70
CA PRO A 52 -13.73 9.50 -13.49
C PRO A 52 -12.63 8.51 -13.88
N GLY A 53 -12.70 7.27 -13.39
CA GLY A 53 -11.82 6.21 -13.86
C GLY A 53 -12.17 5.81 -15.28
N TRP A 54 -11.18 5.65 -16.17
CA TRP A 54 -11.43 5.33 -17.58
C TRP A 54 -12.13 3.96 -17.77
N ASP A 55 -13.21 3.93 -18.53
CA ASP A 55 -13.95 2.73 -18.94
C ASP A 55 -14.10 2.71 -20.47
N PRO A 56 -13.54 1.72 -21.18
CA PRO A 56 -13.62 1.64 -22.63
C PRO A 56 -15.04 1.56 -23.17
N ASN A 57 -16.03 1.13 -22.40
CA ASN A 57 -17.42 1.01 -22.85
C ASN A 57 -18.23 2.28 -22.64
N ARG A 58 -17.79 3.19 -21.75
CA ARG A 58 -18.45 4.47 -21.45
C ARG A 58 -17.73 5.65 -22.09
N ASP A 59 -16.40 5.61 -22.10
CA ASP A 59 -15.54 6.75 -22.44
C ASP A 59 -15.00 6.66 -23.88
N GLN A 60 -15.57 5.78 -24.71
CA GLN A 60 -15.36 5.81 -26.16
C GLN A 60 -16.05 7.06 -26.75
N GLY A 61 -15.26 8.12 -26.98
CA GLY A 61 -15.73 9.37 -27.58
C GLY A 61 -14.92 10.58 -27.10
N ASN A 62 -15.38 11.79 -27.45
CA ASN A 62 -14.79 13.05 -26.98
C ASN A 62 -15.30 13.44 -25.58
N ILE A 63 -15.17 12.53 -24.61
CA ILE A 63 -15.46 12.85 -23.21
C ILE A 63 -14.13 13.33 -22.58
N PRO A 64 -14.07 14.54 -22.00
CA PRO A 64 -12.88 14.98 -21.27
C PRO A 64 -12.53 13.97 -20.18
N MET A 65 -11.35 13.36 -20.27
CA MET A 65 -10.85 12.40 -19.26
C MET A 65 -10.58 13.06 -17.91
N THR A 66 -10.46 14.39 -17.90
CA THR A 66 -10.29 15.20 -16.70
C THR A 66 -11.53 16.07 -16.47
N SER A 67 -12.03 16.03 -15.24
CA SER A 67 -13.08 16.96 -14.83
C SER A 67 -12.48 18.36 -14.67
N SER A 68 -13.08 19.36 -15.32
CA SER A 68 -12.72 20.77 -15.10
C SER A 68 -13.28 21.33 -13.79
N ILE A 69 -14.07 20.52 -13.06
CA ILE A 69 -14.71 20.91 -11.81
C ILE A 69 -13.66 20.94 -10.71
N LYS A 70 -13.30 22.14 -10.26
CA LYS A 70 -12.53 22.34 -9.04
C LYS A 70 -13.43 22.08 -7.84
N THR A 71 -13.09 21.08 -7.04
CA THR A 71 -13.79 20.80 -5.78
C THR A 71 -13.27 21.74 -4.68
N VAL A 72 -14.12 21.98 -3.68
CA VAL A 72 -13.80 22.91 -2.59
C VAL A 72 -12.70 22.35 -1.69
N LEU A 73 -12.66 21.02 -1.52
CA LEU A 73 -11.68 20.34 -0.69
C LEU A 73 -10.60 19.67 -1.54
N ASP A 74 -9.42 19.54 -0.93
CA ASP A 74 -8.25 18.87 -1.48
C ASP A 74 -8.53 17.37 -1.70
N PRO A 75 -8.37 16.83 -2.93
CA PRO A 75 -8.56 15.40 -3.20
C PRO A 75 -7.69 14.47 -2.34
N LEU A 76 -6.56 14.95 -1.80
CA LEU A 76 -5.74 14.17 -0.87
C LEU A 76 -6.43 13.93 0.48
N ALA A 77 -7.59 14.54 0.76
CA ALA A 77 -8.41 14.24 1.93
C ALA A 77 -8.75 12.74 2.07
N TYR A 78 -8.92 12.02 0.95
CA TYR A 78 -9.14 10.56 0.96
C TYR A 78 -7.97 9.76 1.57
N LEU A 79 -6.76 10.35 1.59
CA LEU A 79 -5.58 9.75 2.22
C LEU A 79 -5.41 10.18 3.69
N VAL A 80 -6.10 11.24 4.11
CA VAL A 80 -6.10 11.72 5.50
C VAL A 80 -7.02 10.85 6.36
N GLY A 81 -8.22 10.53 5.89
CA GLY A 81 -9.15 9.70 6.65
C GLY A 81 -10.44 9.43 5.90
N PRO A 82 -11.42 8.75 6.53
CA PRO A 82 -12.70 8.46 5.90
C PRO A 82 -13.39 9.73 5.40
N VAL A 83 -13.92 9.68 4.19
CA VAL A 83 -14.80 10.70 3.62
C VAL A 83 -16.20 10.10 3.62
N ARG A 84 -17.15 10.76 4.28
CA ARG A 84 -18.53 10.29 4.42
C ARG A 84 -19.49 11.29 3.80
N VAL A 85 -20.57 10.77 3.21
CA VAL A 85 -21.66 11.57 2.68
C VAL A 85 -22.94 11.19 3.41
N VAL A 86 -23.68 12.19 3.89
CA VAL A 86 -25.02 12.05 4.47
C VAL A 86 -26.03 12.59 3.47
N TYR A 87 -26.83 11.71 2.90
CA TYR A 87 -27.90 12.07 1.97
C TYR A 87 -29.19 12.47 2.72
N GLY A 88 -29.88 13.49 2.21
CA GLY A 88 -31.01 14.12 2.90
C GLY A 88 -30.63 14.98 4.10
N GLY A 89 -29.32 15.22 4.31
CA GLY A 89 -28.79 16.04 5.40
C GLY A 89 -28.91 17.54 5.14
N ASP A 90 -28.47 18.31 6.13
CA ASP A 90 -28.39 19.76 6.07
C ASP A 90 -27.01 20.18 5.57
N PRO A 91 -26.87 20.79 4.37
CA PRO A 91 -25.58 21.19 3.82
C PRO A 91 -24.74 22.07 4.75
N ALA A 92 -25.38 22.87 5.62
CA ALA A 92 -24.70 23.73 6.59
C ALA A 92 -23.96 22.95 7.69
N LYS A 93 -24.27 21.66 7.85
CA LYS A 93 -23.62 20.74 8.81
C LYS A 93 -22.49 19.91 8.17
N SER A 94 -22.09 20.24 6.94
CA SER A 94 -20.89 19.66 6.34
C SER A 94 -19.66 20.12 7.11
N ALA A 95 -18.70 19.23 7.32
CA ALA A 95 -17.48 19.53 8.04
C ALA A 95 -16.29 18.80 7.44
N ALA A 96 -15.12 19.42 7.54
CA ALA A 96 -13.84 18.81 7.25
C ALA A 96 -12.86 19.13 8.38
N VAL A 97 -11.94 18.23 8.66
CA VAL A 97 -10.79 18.53 9.51
C VAL A 97 -9.90 19.56 8.83
N ASP A 98 -9.01 20.19 9.60
CA ASP A 98 -7.97 21.05 9.03
C ASP A 98 -6.94 20.20 8.27
N LEU A 99 -7.16 20.04 6.97
CA LEU A 99 -6.37 19.17 6.08
C LEU A 99 -4.90 19.61 5.99
N ALA A 100 -4.59 20.89 6.21
CA ALA A 100 -3.23 21.41 6.15
C ALA A 100 -2.32 20.81 7.24
N LYS A 101 -2.89 20.27 8.32
CA LYS A 101 -2.14 19.55 9.37
C LYS A 101 -1.64 18.17 8.92
N TYR A 102 -2.20 17.63 7.84
CA TYR A 102 -1.98 16.26 7.39
C TYR A 102 -1.35 16.18 6.00
N ILE A 103 -1.44 17.24 5.20
CA ILE A 103 -0.96 17.32 3.83
C ILE A 103 0.23 18.27 3.76
N ASP A 104 1.43 17.72 3.63
CA ASP A 104 2.66 18.47 3.36
C ASP A 104 2.90 18.48 1.85
N ARG A 105 2.52 19.59 1.20
CA ARG A 105 2.65 19.76 -0.26
C ARG A 105 4.09 19.96 -0.72
N GLU A 106 4.94 20.54 0.12
CA GLU A 106 6.34 20.79 -0.19
C GLU A 106 7.10 19.46 -0.22
N ARG A 107 6.94 18.65 0.83
CA ARG A 107 7.57 17.33 0.93
C ARG A 107 6.83 16.26 0.14
N LYS A 108 5.61 16.55 -0.33
CA LYS A 108 4.73 15.63 -1.06
C LYS A 108 4.37 14.41 -0.22
N VAL A 109 3.97 14.65 1.03
CA VAL A 109 3.62 13.64 2.01
C VAL A 109 2.22 13.89 2.55
N VAL A 110 1.42 12.83 2.65
CA VAL A 110 0.14 12.85 3.37
C VAL A 110 0.20 11.87 4.53
N ARG A 111 -0.23 12.29 5.71
CA ARG A 111 -0.35 11.43 6.89
C ARG A 111 -1.81 11.22 7.23
N SER A 112 -2.18 10.00 7.61
CA SER A 112 -3.53 9.74 8.09
C SER A 112 -3.80 10.47 9.41
N ILE A 113 -5.08 10.70 9.70
CA ILE A 113 -5.56 11.31 10.94
C ILE A 113 -5.17 10.48 12.18
N THR A 114 -4.95 9.17 12.00
CA THR A 114 -4.49 8.27 13.06
C THR A 114 -2.99 8.33 13.29
N GLY A 115 -2.23 8.87 12.33
CA GLY A 115 -0.76 8.86 12.31
C GLY A 115 -0.13 7.52 11.90
N GLU A 116 -0.93 6.49 11.66
CA GLU A 116 -0.43 5.13 11.40
C GLU A 116 -0.15 4.86 9.92
N VAL A 117 -0.55 5.76 9.02
CA VAL A 117 -0.34 5.63 7.57
C VAL A 117 0.31 6.90 7.02
N GLU A 118 1.29 6.72 6.14
CA GLU A 118 1.97 7.81 5.43
C GLU A 118 2.07 7.49 3.93
N THR A 119 1.65 8.42 3.08
CA THR A 119 1.80 8.36 1.62
C THR A 119 2.79 9.43 1.18
N ASP A 120 4.01 9.03 0.84
CA ASP A 120 5.03 9.86 0.20
C ASP A 120 4.90 9.72 -1.31
N TYR A 121 4.06 10.57 -1.92
CA TYR A 121 3.82 10.56 -3.36
C TYR A 121 4.94 11.27 -4.14
N GLY A 122 5.85 11.97 -3.45
CA GLY A 122 7.07 12.51 -4.07
C GLY A 122 8.06 11.41 -4.43
N ARG A 123 8.20 10.39 -3.57
CA ARG A 123 9.11 9.25 -3.76
C ARG A 123 8.38 7.98 -4.21
N GLY A 124 7.05 7.99 -4.18
CA GLY A 124 6.20 6.85 -4.53
C GLY A 124 6.35 5.72 -3.51
N VAL A 125 6.26 6.06 -2.21
CA VAL A 125 6.36 5.12 -1.09
C VAL A 125 5.17 5.29 -0.16
N TYR A 126 4.56 4.18 0.21
CA TYR A 126 3.49 4.07 1.19
C TYR A 126 4.00 3.33 2.43
N ARG A 127 3.65 3.79 3.61
CA ARG A 127 4.06 3.19 4.89
C ARG A 127 2.86 2.99 5.81
N VAL A 128 2.87 1.88 6.52
CA VAL A 128 2.03 1.62 7.69
C VAL A 128 2.94 1.46 8.90
N ASN A 129 2.66 2.17 9.99
CA ASN A 129 3.43 2.15 11.22
C ASN A 129 2.52 2.07 12.46
N ALA A 130 1.78 0.97 12.57
CA ALA A 130 0.95 0.66 13.72
C ALA A 130 1.62 -0.42 14.60
N PRO A 131 1.30 -0.51 15.91
CA PRO A 131 1.93 -1.50 16.80
C PRO A 131 1.77 -2.97 16.35
N LYS A 132 0.66 -3.28 15.65
CA LYS A 132 0.33 -4.62 15.14
C LYS A 132 0.43 -4.73 13.61
N ALA A 133 0.89 -3.69 12.91
CA ALA A 133 1.09 -3.73 11.46
C ALA A 133 2.16 -2.72 11.05
N GLN A 134 3.28 -3.22 10.55
CA GLN A 134 4.36 -2.39 10.02
C GLN A 134 4.67 -2.82 8.60
N ALA A 135 4.50 -1.91 7.64
CA ALA A 135 4.55 -2.24 6.23
C ALA A 135 5.10 -1.10 5.38
N VAL A 136 5.67 -1.46 4.24
CA VAL A 136 6.06 -0.52 3.19
C VAL A 136 5.68 -1.05 1.83
N ALA A 137 5.26 -0.16 0.93
CA ALA A 137 4.99 -0.48 -0.47
C ALA A 137 5.48 0.65 -1.36
N GLY A 138 5.99 0.37 -2.55
CA GLY A 138 6.40 1.41 -3.50
C GLY A 138 7.77 1.17 -4.12
N PHE A 139 8.41 2.26 -4.57
CA PHE A 139 9.71 2.21 -5.24
C PHE A 139 10.91 2.04 -4.27
N LEU A 140 10.92 0.93 -3.52
CA LEU A 140 11.80 0.75 -2.35
C LEU A 140 13.30 0.75 -2.70
N GLY A 141 13.68 0.21 -3.86
CA GLY A 141 15.08 0.20 -4.32
C GLY A 141 15.70 1.61 -4.44
N ALA A 142 14.89 2.62 -4.75
CA ALA A 142 15.33 4.02 -4.78
C ALA A 142 15.05 4.76 -3.46
N ALA A 143 14.21 4.20 -2.59
CA ALA A 143 13.80 4.83 -1.35
C ALA A 143 14.78 4.62 -0.18
N GLY A 144 15.79 3.76 -0.34
CA GLY A 144 16.74 3.41 0.72
C GLY A 144 16.08 2.64 1.87
N PRO A 145 16.78 2.49 3.02
CA PRO A 145 16.23 1.79 4.18
C PRO A 145 14.97 2.48 4.72
N GLN A 146 13.95 1.68 5.00
CA GLN A 146 12.69 2.11 5.59
C GLN A 146 12.67 1.77 7.07
N ARG A 147 12.65 2.79 7.94
CA ARG A 147 12.64 2.64 9.39
C ARG A 147 11.23 2.92 9.91
N LEU A 148 10.61 1.91 10.51
CA LEU A 148 9.33 1.97 11.22
C LEU A 148 9.61 1.84 12.74
N ALA A 149 8.57 1.74 13.56
CA ALA A 149 8.73 1.71 15.02
C ALA A 149 9.51 0.50 15.54
N ASP A 150 9.21 -0.70 15.02
CA ASP A 150 9.84 -1.96 15.41
C ASP A 150 10.49 -2.70 14.24
N VAL A 151 10.23 -2.26 13.01
CA VAL A 151 10.69 -2.94 11.80
C VAL A 151 11.56 -2.01 10.98
N GLU A 152 12.67 -2.52 10.49
CA GLU A 152 13.50 -1.89 9.46
C GLU A 152 13.56 -2.77 8.22
N ILE A 153 13.35 -2.18 7.06
CA ILE A 153 13.28 -2.89 5.78
C ILE A 153 14.27 -2.24 4.80
N THR A 154 15.23 -3.02 4.33
CA THR A 154 16.12 -2.63 3.23
C THR A 154 15.80 -3.51 2.04
N CYS A 155 15.44 -2.92 0.91
CA CYS A 155 14.99 -3.64 -0.29
C CYS A 155 15.69 -3.09 -1.53
N ARG A 156 16.18 -3.98 -2.39
CA ARG A 156 16.83 -3.64 -3.66
C ARG A 156 15.92 -3.85 -4.87
N ASN A 157 14.75 -4.49 -4.70
CA ASN A 157 13.75 -4.55 -5.76
C ASN A 157 13.31 -3.13 -6.13
N ARG A 158 13.14 -2.87 -7.43
CA ARG A 158 12.66 -1.56 -7.90
C ARG A 158 11.32 -1.21 -7.28
N TYR A 159 10.41 -2.17 -7.22
CA TYR A 159 9.11 -2.03 -6.56
C TYR A 159 8.84 -3.27 -5.72
N ALA A 160 8.43 -3.08 -4.48
CA ALA A 160 8.01 -4.16 -3.61
C ALA A 160 6.99 -3.68 -2.57
N THR A 161 6.28 -4.64 -1.98
CA THR A 161 5.44 -4.50 -0.80
C THR A 161 5.95 -5.48 0.25
N ILE A 162 6.22 -5.03 1.47
CA ILE A 162 6.68 -5.89 2.57
C ILE A 162 5.83 -5.55 3.77
N VAL A 163 5.09 -6.53 4.28
CA VAL A 163 4.14 -6.39 5.38
C VAL A 163 4.58 -7.29 6.53
N VAL A 164 4.70 -6.73 7.73
CA VAL A 164 5.06 -7.45 8.96
C VAL A 164 3.90 -7.34 9.95
N VAL A 165 3.34 -8.49 10.33
CA VAL A 165 2.16 -8.58 11.20
C VAL A 165 2.29 -9.72 12.21
N PRO A 166 1.78 -9.56 13.44
CA PRO A 166 1.68 -10.65 14.40
C PRO A 166 0.60 -11.66 13.97
N LEU A 167 0.81 -12.92 14.33
CA LEU A 167 -0.16 -14.01 14.17
C LEU A 167 -0.84 -14.40 15.51
N ASP A 168 -0.46 -13.73 16.60
CA ASP A 168 -0.94 -13.96 17.97
C ASP A 168 -1.62 -12.73 18.59
N ASP A 169 -1.94 -11.73 17.76
CA ASP A 169 -2.64 -10.50 18.16
C ASP A 169 -1.92 -9.66 19.24
N GLN A 170 -0.60 -9.85 19.40
CA GLN A 170 0.26 -9.02 20.24
C GLN A 170 0.97 -7.94 19.42
N PRO A 171 1.38 -6.80 20.00
CA PRO A 171 2.28 -5.86 19.32
C PRO A 171 3.51 -6.58 18.74
N ILE A 172 4.02 -6.14 17.58
CA ILE A 172 5.13 -6.80 16.86
C ILE A 172 6.36 -6.99 17.77
N ARG A 173 6.64 -6.01 18.63
CA ARG A 173 7.73 -6.04 19.62
C ARG A 173 7.63 -7.19 20.63
N GLU A 174 6.42 -7.67 20.90
CA GLU A 174 6.14 -8.64 21.97
C GLU A 174 5.66 -10.00 21.45
N SER A 175 5.20 -10.04 20.20
CA SER A 175 4.66 -11.22 19.53
C SER A 175 5.64 -12.39 19.52
N ARG A 176 5.12 -13.60 19.74
CA ARG A 176 5.85 -14.85 19.64
C ARG A 176 5.79 -15.45 18.23
N LYS A 177 4.96 -14.90 17.35
CA LYS A 177 4.74 -15.42 16.01
C LYS A 177 4.41 -14.27 15.04
N VAL A 178 5.35 -13.93 14.17
CA VAL A 178 5.25 -12.81 13.23
C VAL A 178 5.30 -13.30 11.79
N LEU A 179 4.35 -12.89 10.95
CA LEU A 179 4.35 -13.10 9.52
C LEU A 179 5.04 -11.92 8.82
N VAL A 180 6.00 -12.25 7.96
CA VAL A 180 6.56 -11.37 6.93
C VAL A 180 5.99 -11.80 5.59
N GLN A 181 5.19 -10.95 4.95
CA GLN A 181 4.61 -11.17 3.63
C GLN A 181 5.28 -10.22 2.62
N VAL A 182 5.62 -10.75 1.44
CA VAL A 182 6.38 -10.02 0.42
C VAL A 182 5.62 -10.02 -0.90
N GLY A 183 5.57 -8.85 -1.53
CA GLY A 183 4.99 -8.60 -2.84
C GLY A 183 6.04 -8.00 -3.77
N THR A 184 6.32 -8.63 -4.91
CA THR A 184 7.19 -8.08 -5.96
C THR A 184 6.44 -8.04 -7.30
N LEU A 185 7.12 -7.54 -8.33
CA LEU A 185 6.55 -7.43 -9.67
C LEU A 185 6.22 -8.83 -10.24
N ALA A 186 4.98 -9.00 -10.69
CA ALA A 186 4.57 -10.16 -11.47
C ALA A 186 4.21 -9.77 -12.90
N ARG A 187 4.72 -10.54 -13.87
CA ARG A 187 4.46 -10.34 -15.30
C ARG A 187 4.33 -11.69 -16.02
N PRO A 188 3.56 -11.79 -17.11
CA PRO A 188 3.55 -12.99 -17.94
C PRO A 188 4.95 -13.30 -18.50
N THR A 189 5.23 -14.58 -18.72
CA THR A 189 6.49 -15.02 -19.35
C THR A 189 6.63 -14.37 -20.72
N GLY A 190 7.77 -13.72 -20.98
CA GLY A 190 8.03 -13.01 -22.23
C GLY A 190 7.42 -11.60 -22.32
N TRP A 191 6.94 -11.03 -21.21
CA TRP A 191 6.61 -9.60 -21.15
C TRP A 191 7.86 -8.77 -21.45
N THR A 192 7.77 -7.88 -22.44
CA THR A 192 8.86 -6.97 -22.78
C THR A 192 8.35 -5.57 -23.10
N VAL A 193 9.16 -4.59 -22.69
CA VAL A 193 8.93 -3.18 -22.92
C VAL A 193 10.24 -2.54 -23.35
N ARG A 194 10.17 -1.44 -24.11
CA ARG A 194 11.31 -0.54 -24.33
C ARG A 194 11.02 0.84 -23.75
N PRO A 195 12.02 1.52 -23.18
CA PRO A 195 11.88 2.93 -22.84
C PRO A 195 11.45 3.75 -24.06
N ALA A 196 10.57 4.73 -23.81
CA ALA A 196 10.13 5.69 -24.80
C ALA A 196 9.96 7.05 -24.12
N ARG A 197 9.96 8.13 -24.91
CA ARG A 197 9.47 9.43 -24.45
C ARG A 197 8.22 9.78 -25.24
N VAL A 198 7.17 10.10 -24.51
CA VAL A 198 5.88 10.48 -25.09
C VAL A 198 5.52 11.88 -24.65
N ARG A 199 4.84 12.62 -25.52
CA ARG A 199 4.29 13.92 -25.15
C ARG A 199 2.96 13.67 -24.43
N HIS A 200 2.91 14.04 -23.15
CA HIS A 200 1.71 13.96 -22.32
C HIS A 200 1.50 15.31 -21.65
N GLU A 201 0.31 15.89 -21.78
CA GLU A 201 -0.01 17.24 -21.27
C GLU A 201 1.02 18.31 -21.67
N GLY A 202 1.46 18.27 -22.93
CA GLY A 202 2.44 19.21 -23.47
C GLY A 202 3.89 18.98 -23.04
N LYS A 203 4.15 18.09 -22.07
CA LYS A 203 5.49 17.77 -21.55
C LYS A 203 6.01 16.44 -22.11
N GLN A 204 7.32 16.37 -22.33
CA GLN A 204 7.99 15.10 -22.61
C GLN A 204 8.08 14.29 -21.33
N THR A 205 7.49 13.09 -21.33
CA THR A 205 7.38 12.21 -20.17
C THR A 205 8.00 10.86 -20.48
N ASP A 206 8.74 10.32 -19.51
CA ASP A 206 9.29 8.98 -19.60
C ASP A 206 8.15 7.95 -19.59
N ALA A 207 8.18 7.07 -20.58
CA ALA A 207 7.18 6.04 -20.77
C ALA A 207 7.84 4.74 -21.21
N HIS A 208 7.01 3.71 -21.38
CA HIS A 208 7.43 2.44 -21.92
C HIS A 208 6.49 2.05 -23.06
N TYR A 209 7.06 1.65 -24.19
CA TYR A 209 6.31 1.02 -25.26
C TYR A 209 6.25 -0.49 -24.99
N ILE A 210 5.04 -1.05 -24.94
CA ILE A 210 4.83 -2.48 -24.75
C ILE A 210 5.15 -3.18 -26.07
N LEU A 211 6.17 -4.03 -26.07
CA LEU A 211 6.58 -4.82 -27.24
C LEU A 211 5.91 -6.19 -27.25
N SER A 212 5.68 -6.76 -26.06
CA SER A 212 5.01 -8.03 -25.87
C SER A 212 4.31 -8.03 -24.52
N THR A 213 3.05 -8.47 -24.50
CA THR A 213 2.29 -8.71 -23.27
C THR A 213 2.61 -10.06 -22.63
N GLY A 214 3.39 -10.91 -23.30
CA GLY A 214 3.79 -12.24 -22.83
C GLY A 214 2.64 -13.26 -22.79
N LYS A 215 2.90 -14.42 -22.18
CA LYS A 215 1.94 -15.52 -22.01
C LYS A 215 2.14 -16.25 -20.69
N ALA A 216 1.19 -17.11 -20.32
CA ALA A 216 1.33 -17.98 -19.15
C ALA A 216 2.59 -18.89 -19.28
N PRO A 217 3.22 -19.28 -18.15
CA PRO A 217 2.87 -18.91 -16.78
C PRO A 217 3.30 -17.48 -16.42
N TRP A 218 2.78 -16.96 -15.30
CA TRP A 218 3.27 -15.72 -14.71
C TRP A 218 4.61 -15.94 -14.03
N GLN A 219 5.49 -14.95 -14.13
CA GLN A 219 6.79 -14.90 -13.46
C GLN A 219 6.75 -13.84 -12.37
N VAL A 220 7.32 -14.17 -11.22
CA VAL A 220 7.44 -13.28 -10.06
C VAL A 220 8.91 -12.89 -9.90
N GLU A 221 9.18 -11.59 -9.80
CA GLU A 221 10.52 -11.08 -9.53
C GLU A 221 11.01 -11.59 -8.17
N LYS A 222 12.26 -12.05 -8.11
CA LYS A 222 12.85 -12.57 -6.87
C LYS A 222 12.89 -11.49 -5.79
N ALA A 223 12.54 -11.84 -4.56
CA ALA A 223 12.69 -10.97 -3.42
C ALA A 223 14.18 -10.69 -3.14
N ASP A 224 14.52 -9.42 -2.95
CA ASP A 224 15.85 -8.95 -2.60
C ASP A 224 15.73 -7.90 -1.51
N ALA A 225 15.52 -8.39 -0.29
CA ALA A 225 15.31 -7.54 0.87
C ALA A 225 15.79 -8.21 2.16
N THR A 226 16.10 -7.36 3.14
CA THR A 226 16.40 -7.73 4.52
C THR A 226 15.40 -7.05 5.43
N VAL A 227 14.80 -7.83 6.33
CA VAL A 227 13.86 -7.37 7.34
C VAL A 227 14.49 -7.54 8.70
N THR A 228 14.52 -6.46 9.48
CA THR A 228 14.99 -6.46 10.87
C THR A 228 13.85 -6.10 11.78
N VAL A 229 13.60 -6.91 12.80
CA VAL A 229 12.51 -6.75 13.77
C VAL A 229 13.10 -6.55 15.17
N ALA A 230 12.67 -5.50 15.86
CA ALA A 230 12.98 -5.21 17.25
C ALA A 230 12.14 -6.09 18.18
N ASN A 231 12.44 -7.38 18.16
CA ASN A 231 11.82 -8.37 19.04
C ASN A 231 12.85 -9.48 19.30
N PRO A 232 13.51 -9.49 20.48
CA PRO A 232 14.55 -10.45 20.80
C PRO A 232 14.02 -11.85 21.12
N ARG A 233 12.70 -12.01 21.29
CA ARG A 233 12.10 -13.32 21.58
C ARG A 233 12.10 -14.22 20.36
N LEU A 234 12.06 -13.64 19.16
CA LEU A 234 12.10 -14.37 17.90
C LEU A 234 13.45 -15.06 17.73
N ALA A 235 13.43 -16.35 17.40
CA ALA A 235 14.64 -17.18 17.33
C ALA A 235 14.70 -18.05 16.07
N LYS A 236 13.57 -18.25 15.38
CA LYS A 236 13.48 -19.13 14.20
C LYS A 236 12.78 -18.40 13.06
N ALA A 237 13.30 -18.61 11.84
CA ALA A 237 12.68 -18.17 10.60
C ALA A 237 12.28 -19.40 9.76
N THR A 238 11.01 -19.46 9.35
CA THR A 238 10.46 -20.55 8.54
C THR A 238 9.88 -19.98 7.25
N LEU A 239 10.52 -20.29 6.12
CA LEU A 239 10.00 -19.98 4.80
C LEU A 239 8.77 -20.85 4.54
N LEU A 240 7.68 -20.25 4.08
CA LEU A 240 6.48 -20.96 3.67
C LEU A 240 6.33 -20.94 2.15
N ASP A 241 5.65 -21.96 1.61
CA ASP A 241 5.22 -21.99 0.22
C ASP A 241 3.97 -21.11 0.00
N MET A 242 3.46 -21.10 -1.24
CA MET A 242 2.29 -20.28 -1.60
C MET A 242 0.99 -20.67 -0.89
N ASN A 243 0.93 -21.87 -0.32
CA ASN A 243 -0.20 -22.38 0.46
C ASN A 243 -0.03 -22.11 1.96
N GLY A 244 1.08 -21.48 2.38
CA GLY A 244 1.38 -21.23 3.78
C GLY A 244 1.98 -22.43 4.51
N MET A 245 2.47 -23.44 3.78
CA MET A 245 3.08 -24.63 4.36
C MET A 245 4.59 -24.46 4.54
N PRO A 246 5.20 -24.93 5.65
CA PRO A 246 6.65 -24.86 5.84
C PRO A 246 7.43 -25.55 4.72
N THR A 247 8.47 -24.89 4.23
CA THR A 247 9.42 -25.47 3.28
C THR A 247 10.63 -26.08 4.00
N ALA A 248 11.40 -26.91 3.29
CA ALA A 248 12.67 -27.44 3.79
C ALA A 248 13.83 -26.41 3.74
N THR A 249 13.60 -25.23 3.17
CA THR A 249 14.63 -24.20 3.04
C THR A 249 15.01 -23.65 4.41
N ARG A 250 16.28 -23.82 4.78
CA ARG A 250 16.84 -23.22 6.00
C ARG A 250 17.00 -21.72 5.78
N VAL A 251 16.46 -20.93 6.71
CA VAL A 251 16.63 -19.47 6.72
C VAL A 251 17.36 -19.07 7.98
N ALA A 252 18.51 -18.42 7.81
CA ALA A 252 19.31 -17.94 8.93
C ALA A 252 18.68 -16.67 9.52
N LEU A 253 18.57 -16.63 10.84
CA LEU A 253 18.18 -15.46 11.61
C LEU A 253 19.42 -14.93 12.34
N LYS A 254 19.71 -13.64 12.19
CA LYS A 254 20.82 -12.98 12.88
C LYS A 254 20.29 -12.13 14.02
N ALA A 255 20.62 -12.50 15.25
CA ALA A 255 20.28 -11.70 16.43
C ALA A 255 21.42 -10.71 16.75
N LYS A 256 21.08 -9.44 16.99
CA LYS A 256 22.01 -8.40 17.43
C LYS A 256 21.25 -7.29 18.17
N GLU A 257 21.75 -6.88 19.34
CA GLU A 257 21.27 -5.69 20.07
C GLU A 257 19.74 -5.65 20.28
N GLY A 258 19.15 -6.78 20.71
CA GLY A 258 17.71 -6.86 20.95
C GLY A 258 16.84 -6.93 19.67
N ARG A 259 17.47 -7.09 18.50
CA ARG A 259 16.81 -7.20 17.19
C ARG A 259 17.16 -8.52 16.53
N VAL A 260 16.27 -8.97 15.66
CA VAL A 260 16.51 -10.10 14.77
C VAL A 260 16.45 -9.64 13.33
N SER A 261 17.35 -10.14 12.49
CA SER A 261 17.44 -9.77 11.08
C SER A 261 17.45 -11.00 10.20
N VAL A 262 16.67 -10.95 9.13
CA VAL A 262 16.57 -12.01 8.13
C VAL A 262 16.75 -11.41 6.74
N THR A 263 17.72 -11.94 5.99
CA THR A 263 17.79 -11.73 4.55
C THR A 263 16.83 -12.71 3.90
N LEU A 264 15.85 -12.19 3.16
CA LEU A 264 14.76 -12.99 2.62
C LEU A 264 15.29 -13.91 1.50
N PRO A 265 14.97 -15.22 1.52
CA PRO A 265 15.20 -16.08 0.38
C PRO A 265 14.59 -15.50 -0.91
N PRO A 266 15.21 -15.72 -2.10
CA PRO A 266 14.74 -15.12 -3.35
C PRO A 266 13.30 -15.44 -3.74
N ASN A 267 12.75 -16.57 -3.27
CA ASN A 267 11.40 -17.03 -3.54
C ASN A 267 10.41 -16.73 -2.39
N THR A 268 10.75 -15.81 -1.49
CA THR A 268 9.88 -15.49 -0.33
C THR A 268 8.58 -14.83 -0.79
N LEU A 269 7.46 -15.52 -0.56
CA LEU A 269 6.12 -14.93 -0.52
C LEU A 269 5.68 -14.71 0.93
N TYR A 270 5.90 -15.74 1.78
CA TYR A 270 5.63 -15.70 3.21
C TYR A 270 6.80 -16.28 3.99
N LEU A 271 7.12 -15.65 5.12
CA LEU A 271 8.08 -16.14 6.08
C LEU A 271 7.54 -15.90 7.47
N VAL A 272 7.57 -16.91 8.33
CA VAL A 272 7.13 -16.79 9.72
C VAL A 272 8.36 -16.77 10.62
N LEU A 273 8.43 -15.74 11.46
CA LEU A 273 9.36 -15.65 12.57
C LEU A 273 8.65 -16.17 13.82
N THR A 274 9.27 -17.08 14.56
CA THR A 274 8.73 -17.59 15.83
C THR A 274 9.72 -17.42 16.96
N ALA A 275 9.20 -17.29 18.17
CA ALA A 275 10.01 -17.43 19.37
C ALA A 275 10.62 -18.82 19.49
N ALA A 276 11.65 -18.95 20.33
CA ALA A 276 12.07 -20.27 20.80
C ALA A 276 10.91 -20.92 21.58
N GLU A 277 10.82 -22.25 21.48
CA GLU A 277 9.92 -23.05 22.30
C GLU A 277 10.28 -22.94 23.78
#